data_AF-A0A851HBH9-F1
#
_entry.id   AF-A0A851HBH9-F1
#
_cell.length_a   1.000
_cell.length_b   1.000
_cell.length_c   1.000
_cell.angle_alpha   90.00
_cell.angle_beta   90.00
_cell.angle_gamma   90.00
#
_symmetry.space_group_name_H-M   'P 1'
#
loop_
_entity.id
_entity.type
_entity.pdbx_description
1 polymer ?
#
loop_
_entity_poly.entity_id
_entity_poly.type
_entity_poly.pdbx_seq_one_letter_code
_entity_poly.pdbx_strand_id
1 'polypeptide(L)'
;MTTPLTSAQIAQQSNRTNDGKYTTKNHSEAEVSLGLSTAPKPTFDQLRDTPTDDDIRLSYDDAHRELSFYESNWREVMGEKRRTKGNLATYSARLDEMVDQDPKASARRQRTAQDAARLNSWGRAYQQDVPIDPVAEVRFEEIWDSQLWDDEGYLNHVNGYGKELLEHRLEEYQGYRRGLENGTVKPREMIKGASMRSAIAYVDDNIEQHQKALATRGRSFRMNAYAVEHMLKQRSKD
;
A
#
# COMPACT_ATOMS: atom_id res chain seq x y z
N MET A 1 -42.53 -34.62 -4.81
CA MET A 1 -42.58 -33.14 -4.73
C MET A 1 -41.30 -32.62 -5.35
N THR A 2 -41.36 -31.99 -6.51
CA THR A 2 -40.21 -31.44 -7.21
C THR A 2 -39.90 -30.06 -6.66
N THR A 3 -38.69 -29.87 -6.14
CA THR A 3 -38.19 -28.58 -5.66
C THR A 3 -38.29 -27.56 -6.80
N PRO A 4 -38.90 -26.38 -6.59
CA PRO A 4 -38.97 -25.36 -7.63
C PRO A 4 -37.55 -24.92 -8.00
N LEU A 5 -37.28 -24.86 -9.30
CA LEU A 5 -35.99 -24.43 -9.83
C LEU A 5 -35.71 -22.99 -9.42
N THR A 6 -34.46 -22.70 -9.11
CA THR A 6 -34.04 -21.33 -8.78
C THR A 6 -34.13 -20.45 -10.04
N SER A 7 -34.29 -19.15 -9.86
CA SER A 7 -34.37 -18.19 -10.98
C SER A 7 -33.17 -18.29 -11.94
N ALA A 8 -31.99 -18.67 -11.42
CA ALA A 8 -30.79 -18.93 -12.22
C ALA A 8 -30.90 -20.21 -13.06
N GLN A 9 -31.52 -21.26 -12.53
CA GLN A 9 -31.77 -22.51 -13.26
C GLN A 9 -32.85 -22.33 -14.34
N ILE A 10 -33.84 -21.46 -14.09
CA ILE A 10 -34.86 -21.07 -15.07
C ILE A 10 -34.23 -20.26 -16.22
N ALA A 11 -33.36 -19.29 -15.91
CA ALA A 11 -32.67 -18.47 -16.90
C ALA A 11 -31.69 -19.27 -17.79
N GLN A 12 -31.06 -20.32 -17.25
CA GLN A 12 -30.24 -21.24 -18.04
C GLN A 12 -31.09 -22.14 -18.96
N GLN A 13 -32.33 -22.44 -18.58
CA GLN A 13 -33.26 -23.19 -19.43
C GLN A 13 -33.83 -22.33 -20.58
N SER A 14 -34.05 -21.03 -20.36
CA SER A 14 -34.58 -20.13 -21.40
C SER A 14 -33.55 -19.69 -22.45
N ASN A 15 -32.25 -19.96 -22.22
CA ASN A 15 -31.16 -19.62 -23.14
C ASN A 15 -30.75 -20.77 -24.09
N ARG A 16 -31.64 -21.76 -24.26
CA ARG A 16 -31.47 -22.83 -25.23
C ARG A 16 -32.39 -22.60 -26.43
N THR A 17 -31.83 -22.63 -27.62
CA THR A 17 -32.62 -22.78 -28.84
C THR A 17 -33.19 -24.20 -28.93
N ASN A 18 -34.24 -24.40 -29.72
CA ASN A 18 -34.94 -25.70 -29.88
C ASN A 18 -34.03 -26.86 -30.34
N ASP A 19 -32.79 -26.59 -30.75
CA ASP A 19 -31.75 -27.55 -31.15
C ASP A 19 -30.68 -27.80 -30.06
N GLY A 20 -30.84 -27.26 -28.85
CA GLY A 20 -30.00 -27.56 -27.68
C GLY A 20 -28.68 -26.80 -27.57
N LYS A 21 -28.45 -25.75 -28.37
CA LYS A 21 -27.24 -24.91 -28.32
C LYS A 21 -27.48 -23.58 -27.60
N TYR A 22 -26.41 -22.99 -27.05
CA TYR A 22 -26.43 -21.69 -26.39
C TYR A 22 -26.25 -20.57 -27.42
N THR A 23 -27.10 -19.54 -27.37
CA THR A 23 -26.99 -18.37 -28.25
C THR A 23 -25.93 -17.40 -27.74
N THR A 24 -24.82 -17.24 -28.47
CA THR A 24 -23.83 -16.17 -28.26
C THR A 24 -24.09 -15.02 -29.24
N LYS A 25 -25.05 -14.14 -28.93
CA LYS A 25 -25.20 -12.88 -29.69
C LYS A 25 -25.51 -11.68 -28.76
N ASN A 26 -24.57 -10.74 -28.79
CA ASN A 26 -24.66 -9.31 -28.47
C ASN A 26 -25.30 -8.92 -27.13
N HIS A 27 -24.48 -8.92 -26.08
CA HIS A 27 -24.77 -8.18 -24.84
C HIS A 27 -24.38 -6.71 -25.03
N SER A 28 -25.22 -5.97 -25.74
CA SER A 28 -25.32 -4.52 -25.61
C SER A 28 -26.70 -4.27 -25.00
N GLU A 29 -26.73 -3.69 -23.80
CA GLU A 29 -27.95 -3.20 -23.13
C GLU A 29 -28.95 -4.23 -22.55
N ALA A 30 -28.43 -5.31 -21.98
CA ALA A 30 -29.15 -6.03 -20.93
C ALA A 30 -28.22 -6.18 -19.72
N GLU A 31 -28.19 -5.14 -18.88
CA GLU A 31 -27.85 -5.29 -17.46
C GLU A 31 -28.85 -6.26 -16.84
N VAL A 32 -28.59 -7.55 -17.02
CA VAL A 32 -29.03 -8.54 -16.05
C VAL A 32 -28.25 -8.19 -14.80
N SER A 33 -28.91 -7.48 -13.88
CA SER A 33 -28.51 -7.35 -12.48
C SER A 33 -28.48 -8.73 -11.82
N LEU A 34 -27.58 -9.61 -12.28
CA LEU A 34 -26.94 -10.59 -11.41
C LEU A 34 -26.36 -9.75 -10.29
N GLY A 35 -26.74 -10.04 -9.04
CA GLY A 35 -26.28 -9.34 -7.83
C GLY A 35 -24.78 -9.47 -7.58
N LEU A 36 -23.97 -9.01 -8.53
CA LEU A 36 -22.54 -8.77 -8.48
C LEU A 36 -22.23 -7.43 -7.78
N SER A 37 -23.26 -6.63 -7.46
CA SER A 37 -23.10 -5.32 -6.82
C SER A 37 -23.15 -5.34 -5.28
N THR A 38 -22.90 -6.47 -4.64
CA THR A 38 -22.64 -6.53 -3.19
C THR A 38 -21.74 -7.72 -2.87
N ALA A 39 -20.51 -7.74 -3.39
CA ALA A 39 -19.48 -8.43 -2.62
C ALA A 39 -19.52 -7.80 -1.21
N PRO A 40 -19.65 -8.59 -0.13
CA PRO A 40 -19.67 -8.04 1.20
C PRO A 40 -18.40 -7.21 1.40
N LYS A 41 -18.53 -5.97 1.88
CA LYS A 41 -17.38 -5.14 2.23
C LYS A 41 -16.49 -5.92 3.20
N PRO A 42 -15.16 -5.89 3.02
CA PRO A 42 -14.27 -6.57 3.95
C PRO A 42 -14.42 -5.96 5.35
N THR A 43 -14.23 -6.78 6.37
CA THR A 43 -14.08 -6.26 7.75
C THR A 43 -12.74 -5.57 7.91
N PHE A 44 -12.60 -4.74 8.94
CA PHE A 44 -11.31 -4.13 9.26
C PHE A 44 -10.22 -5.17 9.52
N ASP A 45 -10.54 -6.26 10.23
CA ASP A 45 -9.59 -7.37 10.44
C ASP A 45 -9.16 -8.01 9.11
N GLN A 46 -10.07 -8.20 8.16
CA GLN A 46 -9.72 -8.71 6.83
C GLN A 46 -8.78 -7.75 6.08
N LEU A 47 -9.01 -6.43 6.17
CA LEU A 47 -8.12 -5.43 5.58
C LEU A 47 -6.75 -5.38 6.26
N ARG A 48 -6.69 -5.63 7.57
CA ARG A 48 -5.48 -5.63 8.40
C ARG A 48 -4.61 -6.85 8.14
N ASP A 49 -5.24 -8.01 8.04
CA ASP A 49 -4.56 -9.31 8.05
C ASP A 49 -4.26 -9.82 6.63
N THR A 50 -4.75 -9.14 5.59
CA THR A 50 -4.53 -9.49 4.18
C THR A 50 -3.63 -8.46 3.50
N PRO A 51 -2.34 -8.79 3.24
CA PRO A 51 -1.47 -7.94 2.43
C PRO A 51 -1.97 -7.81 1.00
N THR A 52 -1.89 -6.58 0.47
CA THR A 52 -2.04 -6.30 -0.96
C THR A 52 -0.71 -6.49 -1.69
N ASP A 53 -0.74 -6.51 -3.02
CA ASP A 53 0.47 -6.58 -3.84
C ASP A 53 1.44 -5.42 -3.55
N ASP A 54 0.91 -4.22 -3.25
CA ASP A 54 1.73 -3.08 -2.84
C ASP A 54 2.38 -3.27 -1.46
N ASP A 55 1.67 -3.85 -0.49
CA ASP A 55 2.23 -4.19 0.82
C ASP A 55 3.36 -5.22 0.69
N ILE A 56 3.17 -6.20 -0.19
CA ILE A 56 4.15 -7.22 -0.52
C ILE A 56 5.36 -6.59 -1.22
N ARG A 57 5.15 -5.70 -2.19
CA ARG A 57 6.24 -5.02 -2.90
C ARG A 57 7.10 -4.19 -1.96
N LEU A 58 6.48 -3.41 -1.07
CA LEU A 58 7.20 -2.66 -0.02
C LEU A 58 8.04 -3.58 0.88
N SER A 59 7.59 -4.81 1.12
CA SER A 59 8.30 -5.77 1.98
C SER A 59 9.56 -6.37 1.34
N TYR A 60 9.64 -6.41 0.00
CA TYR A 60 10.83 -6.89 -0.70
C TYR A 60 12.02 -5.93 -0.52
N ASP A 61 11.80 -4.62 -0.47
CA ASP A 61 12.88 -3.64 -0.26
C ASP A 61 13.61 -3.85 1.08
N ASP A 62 12.87 -4.18 2.15
CA ASP A 62 13.43 -4.49 3.45
C ASP A 62 14.13 -5.86 3.46
N ALA A 63 13.57 -6.85 2.76
CA ALA A 63 14.15 -8.18 2.65
C ALA A 63 15.44 -8.20 1.81
N HIS A 64 15.53 -7.36 0.77
CA HIS A 64 16.76 -7.16 0.00
C HIS A 64 17.88 -6.60 0.88
N ARG A 65 17.57 -5.67 1.81
CA ARG A 65 18.56 -5.17 2.77
C ARG A 65 19.05 -6.28 3.70
N GLU A 66 18.14 -7.10 4.20
CA GLU A 66 18.48 -8.27 5.04
C GLU A 66 19.42 -9.23 4.29
N LEU A 67 19.13 -9.56 3.02
CA LEU A 67 20.04 -10.36 2.17
C LEU A 67 21.42 -9.72 2.00
N SER A 68 21.47 -8.40 1.84
CA SER A 68 22.73 -7.68 1.63
C SER A 68 23.62 -7.62 2.88
N PHE A 69 23.04 -7.78 4.07
CA PHE A 69 23.76 -7.70 5.35
C PHE A 69 24.51 -8.99 5.69
N TYR A 70 24.04 -10.15 5.23
CA TYR A 70 24.74 -11.42 5.44
C TYR A 70 25.89 -11.58 4.43
N GLU A 71 27.13 -11.69 4.94
CA GLU A 71 28.35 -11.75 4.11
C GLU A 71 28.34 -12.90 3.08
N SER A 72 27.69 -14.03 3.41
CA SER A 72 27.48 -15.16 2.50
C SER A 72 26.63 -14.80 1.28
N ASN A 73 25.59 -13.99 1.49
CA ASN A 73 24.59 -13.66 0.49
C ASN A 73 25.02 -12.42 -0.31
N TRP A 74 25.82 -11.52 0.30
CA TRP A 74 26.37 -10.34 -0.37
C TRP A 74 27.18 -10.67 -1.63
N ARG A 75 28.03 -11.71 -1.58
CA ARG A 75 28.83 -12.12 -2.75
C ARG A 75 27.96 -12.63 -3.89
N GLU A 76 26.88 -13.33 -3.57
CA GLU A 76 25.92 -13.85 -4.53
C GLU A 76 25.08 -12.72 -5.16
N VAL A 77 24.56 -11.81 -4.33
CA VAL A 77 23.85 -10.59 -4.76
C VAL A 77 24.72 -9.74 -5.69
N MET A 78 26.00 -9.55 -5.35
CA MET A 78 26.94 -8.81 -6.18
C MET A 78 27.35 -9.57 -7.44
N GLY A 79 27.43 -10.89 -7.39
CA GLY A 79 27.64 -11.77 -8.54
C GLY A 79 26.49 -11.66 -9.55
N GLU A 80 25.25 -11.69 -9.06
CA GLU A 80 24.07 -11.60 -9.90
C GLU A 80 23.91 -10.22 -10.54
N LYS A 81 24.22 -9.16 -9.79
CA LYS A 81 24.28 -7.78 -10.31
C LYS A 81 25.27 -7.65 -11.47
N ARG A 82 26.40 -8.38 -11.42
CA ARG A 82 27.40 -8.40 -12.50
C ARG A 82 26.92 -9.22 -13.71
N ARG A 83 26.23 -10.35 -13.48
CA ARG A 83 25.73 -11.25 -14.54
C ARG A 83 24.61 -10.64 -15.37
N THR A 84 23.71 -9.90 -14.73
CA THR A 84 22.52 -9.31 -15.36
C THR A 84 22.83 -8.08 -16.24
N LYS A 85 24.10 -7.65 -16.34
CA LYS A 85 24.60 -6.57 -17.23
C LYS A 85 23.66 -5.35 -17.35
N GLY A 86 23.06 -4.92 -16.24
CA GLY A 86 22.23 -3.71 -16.19
C GLY A 86 20.76 -3.87 -16.58
N ASN A 87 20.25 -5.09 -16.82
CA ASN A 87 18.80 -5.30 -16.87
C ASN A 87 18.23 -5.30 -15.45
N LEU A 88 17.79 -4.12 -15.00
CA LEU A 88 17.27 -3.89 -13.66
C LEU A 88 16.06 -4.79 -13.35
N ALA A 89 15.18 -5.03 -14.32
CA ALA A 89 13.99 -5.86 -14.11
C ALA A 89 14.36 -7.33 -13.87
N THR A 90 15.30 -7.87 -14.66
CA THR A 90 15.82 -9.24 -14.46
C THR A 90 16.57 -9.35 -13.14
N TYR A 91 17.33 -8.32 -12.76
CA TYR A 91 18.03 -8.29 -11.48
C TYR A 91 17.07 -8.26 -10.29
N SER A 92 16.05 -7.42 -10.31
CA SER A 92 15.01 -7.36 -9.27
C SER A 92 14.27 -8.69 -9.14
N ALA A 93 13.82 -9.29 -10.24
CA ALA A 93 13.13 -10.58 -10.21
C ALA A 93 14.00 -11.69 -9.59
N ARG A 94 15.31 -11.66 -9.86
CA ARG A 94 16.24 -12.63 -9.30
C ARG A 94 16.53 -12.38 -7.81
N LEU A 95 16.58 -11.12 -7.38
CA LEU A 95 16.67 -10.79 -5.95
C LEU A 95 15.43 -11.23 -5.18
N ASP A 96 14.24 -11.07 -5.76
CA ASP A 96 12.99 -11.54 -5.16
C ASP A 96 13.00 -13.07 -4.99
N GLU A 97 13.46 -13.79 -6.01
CA GLU A 97 13.65 -15.25 -5.93
C GLU A 97 14.66 -15.64 -4.83
N MET A 98 15.78 -14.91 -4.70
CA MET A 98 16.74 -15.13 -3.61
C MET A 98 16.13 -14.87 -2.24
N VAL A 99 15.27 -13.85 -2.10
CA VAL A 99 14.54 -13.59 -0.84
C VAL A 99 13.64 -14.77 -0.49
N ASP A 100 12.89 -15.27 -1.47
CA ASP A 100 11.93 -16.34 -1.22
C ASP A 100 12.61 -17.70 -0.93
N GLN A 101 13.83 -17.91 -1.44
CA GLN A 101 14.64 -19.11 -1.16
C GLN A 101 15.40 -19.05 0.17
N ASP A 102 15.70 -17.86 0.70
CA ASP A 102 16.37 -17.69 1.99
C ASP A 102 15.34 -17.65 3.15
N PRO A 103 15.36 -18.60 4.11
CA PRO A 103 14.36 -18.66 5.18
C PRO A 103 14.29 -17.40 6.06
N LYS A 104 15.41 -16.71 6.29
CA LYS A 104 15.44 -15.51 7.12
C LYS A 104 14.91 -14.30 6.37
N ALA A 105 15.34 -14.12 5.11
CA ALA A 105 14.86 -13.03 4.26
C ALA A 105 13.36 -13.19 3.95
N SER A 106 12.90 -14.41 3.64
CA SER A 106 11.50 -14.73 3.43
C SER A 106 10.65 -14.46 4.68
N ALA A 107 11.10 -14.89 5.86
CA ALA A 107 10.42 -14.59 7.11
C ALA A 107 10.40 -13.08 7.44
N ARG A 108 11.46 -12.35 7.08
CA ARG A 108 11.50 -10.88 7.19
C ARG A 108 10.48 -10.23 6.27
N ARG A 109 10.44 -10.64 5.00
CA ARG A 109 9.47 -10.21 3.99
C ARG A 109 8.05 -10.38 4.50
N GLN A 110 7.69 -11.57 4.97
CA GLN A 110 6.35 -11.86 5.48
C GLN A 110 5.96 -10.95 6.65
N ARG A 111 6.85 -10.76 7.63
CA ARG A 111 6.58 -9.84 8.76
C ARG A 111 6.42 -8.39 8.29
N THR A 112 7.31 -7.90 7.43
CA THR A 112 7.20 -6.54 6.91
C THR A 112 5.92 -6.35 6.08
N ALA A 113 5.51 -7.35 5.29
CA ALA A 113 4.26 -7.31 4.52
C ALA A 113 3.04 -7.26 5.44
N GLN A 114 3.04 -8.04 6.53
CA GLN A 114 1.98 -7.99 7.54
C GLN A 114 1.95 -6.63 8.25
N ASP A 115 3.11 -6.07 8.62
CA ASP A 115 3.17 -4.74 9.23
C ASP A 115 2.71 -3.64 8.27
N ALA A 116 3.09 -3.73 6.99
CA ALA A 116 2.60 -2.82 5.95
C ALA A 116 1.09 -2.92 5.78
N ALA A 117 0.55 -4.14 5.67
CA ALA A 117 -0.88 -4.39 5.56
C ALA A 117 -1.64 -3.83 6.77
N ARG A 118 -1.14 -4.08 7.97
CA ARG A 118 -1.69 -3.61 9.23
C ARG A 118 -1.80 -2.09 9.27
N LEU A 119 -0.75 -1.37 8.89
CA LEU A 119 -0.73 0.10 8.90
C LEU A 119 -1.52 0.71 7.74
N ASN A 120 -1.48 0.11 6.56
CA ASN A 120 -2.19 0.60 5.39
C ASN A 120 -3.70 0.29 5.47
N SER A 121 -4.10 -0.64 6.34
CA SER A 121 -5.51 -1.00 6.56
C SER A 121 -6.38 0.17 7.02
N TRP A 122 -5.84 1.11 7.80
CA TRP A 122 -6.56 2.30 8.27
C TRP A 122 -7.01 3.19 7.12
N GLY A 123 -6.10 3.50 6.19
CA GLY A 123 -6.43 4.25 4.97
C GLY A 123 -7.40 3.50 4.07
N ARG A 124 -7.22 2.18 3.90
CA ARG A 124 -8.14 1.34 3.11
C ARG A 124 -9.54 1.31 3.72
N ALA A 125 -9.64 1.21 5.04
CA ALA A 125 -10.90 1.18 5.75
C ALA A 125 -11.68 2.48 5.52
N TYR A 126 -11.02 3.62 5.66
CA TYR A 126 -11.63 4.92 5.36
C TYR A 126 -12.11 5.03 3.91
N GLN A 127 -11.28 4.64 2.94
CA GLN A 127 -11.63 4.70 1.52
C GLN A 127 -12.79 3.77 1.13
N GLN A 128 -13.00 2.68 1.87
CA GLN A 128 -14.05 1.69 1.61
C GLN A 128 -15.27 1.85 2.51
N ASP A 129 -15.31 2.90 3.34
CA ASP A 129 -16.28 3.10 4.44
C ASP A 129 -16.46 1.84 5.29
N VAL A 130 -15.35 1.21 5.67
CA VAL A 130 -15.33 0.08 6.60
C VAL A 130 -15.19 0.65 8.02
N PRO A 131 -16.12 0.35 8.94
CA PRO A 131 -16.06 0.87 10.28
C PRO A 131 -14.83 0.33 11.02
N ILE A 132 -14.19 1.22 11.77
CA ILE A 132 -13.09 0.90 12.68
C ILE A 132 -13.52 1.17 14.14
N ASP A 133 -12.64 0.87 15.09
CA ASP A 133 -12.86 1.19 16.50
C ASP A 133 -13.10 2.72 16.66
N PRO A 134 -14.22 3.16 17.29
CA PRO A 134 -14.50 4.57 17.51
C PRO A 134 -13.42 5.32 18.29
N VAL A 135 -12.70 4.64 19.19
CA VAL A 135 -11.58 5.23 19.93
C VAL A 135 -10.43 5.52 18.96
N ALA A 136 -10.14 4.59 18.04
CA ALA A 136 -9.10 4.80 17.02
C ALA A 136 -9.48 5.97 16.10
N GLU A 137 -10.75 6.07 15.71
CA GLU A 137 -11.28 7.19 14.92
C GLU A 137 -11.04 8.54 15.62
N VAL A 138 -11.36 8.64 16.92
CA VAL A 138 -11.09 9.84 17.71
C VAL A 138 -9.60 10.18 17.73
N ARG A 139 -8.70 9.19 17.88
CA ARG A 139 -7.25 9.44 17.86
C ARG A 139 -6.76 9.95 16.51
N PHE A 140 -7.30 9.44 15.40
CA PHE A 140 -6.97 10.00 14.09
C PHE A 140 -7.38 11.46 13.97
N GLU A 141 -8.56 11.82 14.47
CA GLU A 141 -9.03 13.20 14.44
C GLU A 141 -8.20 14.12 15.37
N GLU A 142 -7.82 13.66 16.56
CA GLU A 142 -6.89 14.39 17.45
C GLU A 142 -5.55 14.67 16.78
N ILE A 143 -4.98 13.71 16.06
CA ILE A 143 -3.75 13.89 15.29
C ILE A 143 -4.00 14.88 14.15
N TRP A 144 -5.09 14.70 13.40
CA TRP A 144 -5.42 15.49 12.22
C TRP A 144 -5.58 16.98 12.54
N ASP A 145 -6.23 17.29 13.66
CA ASP A 145 -6.47 18.65 14.15
C ASP A 145 -5.28 19.23 14.93
N SER A 146 -4.21 18.47 15.14
CA SER A 146 -3.01 18.95 15.83
C SER A 146 -2.21 19.95 14.98
N GLN A 147 -1.72 21.00 15.63
CA GLN A 147 -0.84 22.01 15.03
C GLN A 147 0.64 21.69 15.25
N LEU A 148 1.05 20.43 15.19
CA LEU A 148 2.45 20.07 15.40
C LEU A 148 3.28 20.54 14.20
N TRP A 149 4.09 21.57 14.43
CA TRP A 149 5.17 21.98 13.53
C TRP A 149 6.39 21.12 13.81
N ASP A 150 7.29 21.05 12.82
CA ASP A 150 8.48 20.21 12.76
C ASP A 150 9.50 20.57 13.86
N ASP A 151 9.16 20.32 15.13
CA ASP A 151 10.09 20.44 16.24
C ASP A 151 11.08 19.27 16.11
N GLU A 152 12.26 19.64 15.60
CA GLU A 152 13.36 18.76 15.25
C GLU A 152 13.57 17.64 16.28
N GLY A 153 13.33 16.40 15.86
CA GLY A 153 14.25 15.33 16.22
C GLY A 153 13.67 13.96 16.57
N TYR A 154 12.56 13.82 17.32
CA TYR A 154 12.31 12.50 17.93
C TYR A 154 10.87 12.05 18.22
N LEU A 155 9.84 12.90 18.05
CA LEU A 155 8.49 12.60 18.57
C LEU A 155 7.43 12.27 17.50
N ASN A 156 7.81 12.32 16.23
CA ASN A 156 6.90 12.22 15.10
C ASN A 156 6.15 10.89 14.96
N HIS A 157 6.75 9.77 15.39
CA HIS A 157 6.11 8.45 15.36
C HIS A 157 5.16 8.19 16.53
N VAL A 158 5.23 9.01 17.58
CA VAL A 158 4.33 8.93 18.74
C VAL A 158 3.13 9.85 18.54
N ASN A 159 3.34 11.01 17.93
CA ASN A 159 2.34 12.06 17.83
C ASN A 159 1.61 12.10 16.48
N GLY A 160 2.19 11.55 15.40
CA GLY A 160 1.61 11.65 14.06
C GLY A 160 1.71 13.05 13.47
N TYR A 161 1.20 13.21 12.24
CA TYR A 161 1.27 14.43 11.43
C TYR A 161 -0.14 14.99 11.27
N GLY A 162 -0.34 16.22 11.75
CA GLY A 162 -1.57 16.98 11.53
C GLY A 162 -1.72 17.46 10.08
N LYS A 163 -2.91 17.98 9.79
CA LYS A 163 -3.27 18.47 8.45
C LYS A 163 -2.29 19.52 7.92
N GLU A 164 -2.03 20.56 8.72
CA GLU A 164 -1.18 21.70 8.33
C GLU A 164 0.23 21.24 7.94
N LEU A 165 0.82 20.31 8.70
CA LEU A 165 2.13 19.76 8.39
C LEU A 165 2.12 18.95 7.09
N LEU A 166 1.10 18.12 6.86
CA LEU A 166 0.97 17.36 5.61
C LEU A 166 0.81 18.27 4.39
N GLU A 167 0.04 19.36 4.51
CA GLU A 167 -0.12 20.37 3.47
C GLU A 167 1.21 21.08 3.20
N HIS A 168 1.91 21.53 4.24
CA HIS A 168 3.23 22.16 4.12
C HIS A 168 4.25 21.24 3.44
N ARG A 169 4.35 19.97 3.87
CA ARG A 169 5.26 19.00 3.24
C ARG A 169 4.90 18.74 1.78
N LEU A 170 3.61 18.64 1.45
CA LEU A 170 3.18 18.49 0.06
C LEU A 170 3.64 19.67 -0.80
N GLU A 171 3.50 20.91 -0.30
CA GLU A 171 3.98 22.10 -0.99
C GLU A 171 5.50 22.10 -1.16
N GLU A 172 6.25 21.71 -0.13
CA GLU A 172 7.71 21.54 -0.21
C GLU A 172 8.12 20.54 -1.30
N TYR A 173 7.52 19.34 -1.31
CA TYR A 173 7.83 18.31 -2.31
C TYR A 173 7.46 18.76 -3.73
N GLN A 174 6.33 19.45 -3.91
CA GLN A 174 5.98 20.05 -5.20
C GLN A 174 7.00 21.13 -5.62
N GLY A 175 7.51 21.90 -4.65
CA GLY A 175 8.63 22.83 -4.85
C GLY A 175 9.89 22.13 -5.32
N TYR A 176 10.30 21.05 -4.64
CA TYR A 176 11.45 20.25 -5.03
C TYR A 176 11.29 19.63 -6.42
N ARG A 177 10.08 19.16 -6.75
CA ARG A 177 9.79 18.58 -8.07
C ARG A 177 10.04 19.58 -9.19
N ARG A 178 9.50 20.79 -9.06
CA ARG A 178 9.74 21.91 -10.00
C ARG A 178 11.22 22.31 -10.02
N GLY A 179 11.86 22.31 -8.86
CA GLY A 179 13.28 22.65 -8.75
C GLY A 179 14.19 21.66 -9.44
N LEU A 180 13.88 20.36 -9.39
CA LEU A 180 14.61 19.31 -10.10
C LEU A 180 14.44 19.45 -11.63
N GLU A 181 13.23 19.75 -12.11
CA GLU A 181 12.97 19.97 -13.55
C GLU A 181 13.72 21.18 -14.10
N ASN A 182 13.73 22.27 -13.34
CA ASN A 182 14.36 23.52 -13.73
C ASN A 182 15.86 23.58 -13.39
N GLY A 183 16.41 22.54 -12.75
CA GLY A 183 17.81 22.44 -12.35
C GLY A 183 18.23 23.35 -11.19
N THR A 184 17.29 23.94 -10.45
CA THR A 184 17.56 24.77 -9.26
C THR A 184 17.78 23.94 -8.00
N VAL A 185 17.25 22.71 -7.95
CA VAL A 185 17.50 21.73 -6.88
C VAL A 185 18.35 20.60 -7.44
N LYS A 186 19.42 20.23 -6.73
CA LYS A 186 20.30 19.14 -7.20
C LYS A 186 19.77 17.78 -6.71
N PRO A 187 19.85 16.70 -7.52
CA PRO A 187 19.40 15.37 -7.11
C PRO A 187 19.98 14.88 -5.77
N ARG A 188 21.25 15.23 -5.50
CA ARG A 188 21.96 14.89 -4.26
C ARG A 188 21.38 15.52 -3.00
N GLU A 189 20.59 16.59 -3.14
CA GLU A 189 19.93 17.28 -2.02
C GLU A 189 18.67 16.51 -1.58
N MET A 190 18.08 15.72 -2.47
CA MET A 190 16.95 14.84 -2.13
C MET A 190 17.45 13.52 -1.54
N ILE A 191 18.37 12.87 -2.27
CA ILE A 191 18.95 11.59 -1.87
C ILE A 191 20.44 11.61 -2.17
N LYS A 192 21.26 11.29 -1.18
CA LYS A 192 22.73 11.24 -1.34
C LYS A 192 23.12 10.25 -2.45
N GLY A 193 23.85 10.73 -3.46
CA GLY A 193 24.33 9.90 -4.58
C GLY A 193 23.26 9.56 -5.62
N ALA A 194 22.07 10.17 -5.55
CA ALA A 194 20.99 9.89 -6.49
C ALA A 194 21.23 10.50 -7.88
N SER A 195 20.77 9.77 -8.89
CA SER A 195 20.54 10.30 -10.24
C SER A 195 19.33 11.24 -10.27
N MET A 196 19.21 12.07 -11.31
CA MET A 196 18.01 12.90 -11.53
C MET A 196 16.72 12.09 -11.53
N ARG A 197 16.72 10.95 -12.23
CA ARG A 197 15.56 10.06 -12.32
C ARG A 197 15.14 9.52 -10.94
N SER A 198 16.09 9.08 -10.13
CA SER A 198 15.80 8.56 -8.78
C SER A 198 15.35 9.65 -7.81
N ALA A 199 15.88 10.87 -7.94
CA ALA A 199 15.43 12.00 -7.12
C ALA A 199 13.99 12.40 -7.48
N ILE A 200 13.66 12.47 -8.78
CA ILE A 200 12.31 12.74 -9.26
C ILE A 200 11.34 11.67 -8.75
N ALA A 201 11.66 10.38 -8.93
CA ALA A 201 10.80 9.28 -8.48
C ALA A 201 10.54 9.32 -6.97
N TYR A 202 11.55 9.66 -6.17
CA TYR A 202 11.39 9.84 -4.73
C TYR A 202 10.47 11.01 -4.38
N VAL A 203 10.63 12.15 -5.05
CA VAL A 203 9.77 13.32 -4.81
C VAL A 203 8.32 13.03 -5.24
N ASP A 204 8.12 12.39 -6.39
CA ASP A 204 6.78 12.00 -6.88
C ASP A 204 6.08 11.02 -5.93
N ASP A 205 6.80 10.02 -5.40
CA ASP A 205 6.29 9.09 -4.40
C ASP A 205 5.87 9.82 -3.10
N ASN A 206 6.67 10.80 -2.64
CA ASN A 206 6.29 11.60 -1.48
C ASN A 206 5.07 12.48 -1.77
N ILE A 207 4.96 13.09 -2.96
CA ILE A 207 3.77 13.86 -3.36
C ILE A 207 2.53 12.97 -3.31
N GLU A 208 2.58 11.78 -3.91
CA GLU A 208 1.45 10.84 -3.92
C GLU A 208 1.05 10.42 -2.50
N GLN A 209 2.02 10.07 -1.66
CA GLN A 209 1.76 9.68 -0.27
C GLN A 209 1.09 10.79 0.53
N HIS A 210 1.52 12.05 0.39
CA HIS A 210 0.93 13.18 1.10
C HIS A 210 -0.46 13.52 0.55
N GLN A 211 -0.67 13.47 -0.77
CA GLN A 211 -2.00 13.66 -1.37
C GLN A 211 -2.99 12.60 -0.90
N LYS A 212 -2.58 11.33 -0.87
CA LYS A 212 -3.40 10.23 -0.36
C LYS A 212 -3.71 10.40 1.13
N ALA A 213 -2.72 10.81 1.92
CA ALA A 213 -2.90 11.12 3.33
C ALA A 213 -3.94 12.23 3.52
N LEU A 214 -3.84 13.33 2.77
CA LEU A 214 -4.80 14.42 2.85
C LEU A 214 -6.22 13.98 2.47
N ALA A 215 -6.36 13.18 1.42
CA ALA A 215 -7.65 12.64 0.98
C ALA A 215 -8.29 11.67 2.00
N THR A 216 -7.48 11.05 2.86
CA THR A 216 -7.93 10.09 3.88
C THR A 216 -7.86 10.64 5.30
N ARG A 217 -7.76 11.98 5.44
CA ARG A 217 -7.61 12.65 6.75
C ARG A 217 -6.50 12.01 7.60
N GLY A 218 -5.35 11.77 6.99
CA GLY A 218 -4.15 11.22 7.62
C GLY A 218 -4.14 9.69 7.79
N ARG A 219 -5.23 8.97 7.56
CA ARG A 219 -5.34 7.53 7.86
C ARG A 219 -4.47 6.66 6.96
N SER A 220 -4.20 7.08 5.72
CA SER A 220 -3.25 6.38 4.84
C SER A 220 -1.79 6.74 5.09
N PHE A 221 -1.49 7.64 6.02
CA PHE A 221 -0.11 8.01 6.35
C PHE A 221 0.42 7.08 7.44
N ARG A 222 1.45 6.29 7.12
CA ARG A 222 1.96 5.24 8.03
C ARG A 222 2.36 5.79 9.39
N MET A 223 2.88 7.02 9.45
CA MET A 223 3.26 7.67 10.71
C MET A 223 2.04 7.89 11.63
N ASN A 224 0.90 8.28 11.07
CA ASN A 224 -0.33 8.49 11.84
C ASN A 224 -0.93 7.16 12.29
N ALA A 225 -0.90 6.14 11.41
CA ALA A 225 -1.29 4.78 11.78
C ALA A 225 -0.45 4.24 12.97
N TYR A 226 0.87 4.43 12.94
CA TYR A 226 1.75 4.08 14.05
C TYR A 226 1.41 4.83 15.34
N ALA A 227 1.19 6.14 15.25
CA ALA A 227 0.84 6.97 16.40
C ALA A 227 -0.47 6.51 17.06
N VAL A 228 -1.52 6.25 16.27
CA VAL A 228 -2.79 5.73 16.79
C VAL A 228 -2.60 4.38 17.48
N GLU A 229 -1.91 3.44 16.85
CA GLU A 229 -1.66 2.13 17.48
C GLU A 229 -0.83 2.23 18.76
N HIS A 230 0.11 3.17 18.82
CA HIS A 230 0.88 3.45 20.02
C HIS A 230 -0.02 4.01 21.15
N MET A 231 -0.89 4.98 20.85
CA MET A 231 -1.86 5.54 21.80
C MET A 231 -2.84 4.48 22.31
N LEU A 232 -3.30 3.58 21.44
CA LEU A 232 -4.19 2.46 21.81
C LEU A 232 -3.50 1.47 22.75
N LYS A 233 -2.22 1.17 22.52
CA LYS A 233 -1.42 0.26 23.38
C LYS A 233 -1.07 0.85 24.75
N GLN A 234 -0.93 2.17 24.87
CA GLN A 234 -0.68 2.80 26.17
C GLN A 234 -1.89 2.63 27.11
N ARG A 235 -3.11 2.80 26.57
CA ARG A 235 -4.35 2.66 27.36
C ARG A 235 -4.59 1.25 27.89
N SER A 236 -4.09 0.21 27.24
CA SER A 236 -4.25 -1.17 27.74
C SER A 236 -3.37 -1.50 28.96
N LYS A 237 -2.54 -0.55 29.41
CA LYS A 237 -1.64 -0.70 30.56
C LYS A 237 -2.11 0.06 31.80
N ASP A 238 -3.11 0.93 31.66
CA ASP A 238 -3.74 1.70 32.73
C ASP A 238 -5.04 1.02 33.18
#